data_AF-A0A1I6PCF3-F1
#
_entry.id   AF-A0A1I6PCF3-F1
#
_cell.length_a   1.000
_cell.length_b   1.000
_cell.length_c   1.000
_cell.angle_alpha   90.00
_cell.angle_beta   90.00
_cell.angle_gamma   90.00
#
_symmetry.space_group_name_H-M   'P 1'
#
loop_
_entity.id
_entity.type
_entity.pdbx_description
1 polymer ?
#
loop_
_entity_poly.entity_id
_entity_poly.type
_entity_poly.pdbx_seq_one_letter_code
_entity_poly.pdbx_strand_id
1 'polypeptide(L)'
;MYEYIGKLRNIKIQGPETFLPTLAIKIATAGAMILGLHNKRYFTTSAQVLPEARAFTDKPEGFDALCEMVMSGYLSEPKQIMNVCENFWKGLLSWSAKNGYVIKCSNDIPFI
;
A
#
# COMPACT_ATOMS: atom_id res chain seq x y z
N MET A 1 -6.74 0.50 -3.31
CA MET A 1 -5.59 -0.42 -3.18
C MET A 1 -5.63 -1.56 -4.20
N TYR A 2 -6.73 -2.30 -4.35
CA TYR A 2 -6.88 -3.36 -5.36
C TYR A 2 -6.39 -2.96 -6.76
N GLU A 3 -6.74 -1.75 -7.22
CA GLU A 3 -6.28 -1.20 -8.49
C GLU A 3 -4.75 -1.17 -8.62
N TYR A 4 -4.02 -0.70 -7.60
CA TYR A 4 -2.56 -0.63 -7.62
C TYR A 4 -1.91 -2.02 -7.60
N ILE A 5 -2.49 -2.96 -6.85
CA ILE A 5 -2.01 -4.35 -6.83
C ILE A 5 -2.27 -5.04 -8.18
N GLY A 6 -3.39 -4.74 -8.85
CA GLY A 6 -3.63 -5.16 -10.23
C GLY A 6 -2.55 -4.64 -11.17
N LYS A 7 -2.21 -3.34 -11.09
CA LYS A 7 -1.12 -2.74 -11.89
C LYS A 7 0.23 -3.38 -11.60
N LEU A 8 0.54 -3.65 -10.32
CA LEU A 8 1.77 -4.31 -9.91
C LEU A 8 1.91 -5.70 -10.55
N ARG A 9 0.82 -6.47 -10.52
CA ARG A 9 0.76 -7.82 -11.11
C ARG A 9 0.80 -7.79 -12.63
N ASN A 10 0.20 -6.78 -13.26
CA ASN A 10 0.35 -6.59 -14.71
C ASN A 10 1.81 -6.34 -15.08
N ILE A 11 2.52 -5.45 -14.36
CA ILE A 11 3.94 -5.20 -14.62
C ILE A 11 4.77 -6.48 -14.47
N LYS A 12 4.46 -7.33 -13.49
CA LYS A 12 5.14 -8.62 -13.33
C LYS A 12 5.00 -9.54 -14.56
N ILE A 13 3.87 -9.48 -15.27
CA ILE A 13 3.59 -10.35 -16.42
C ILE A 13 4.14 -9.77 -17.72
N GLN A 14 3.95 -8.46 -17.94
CA GLN A 14 4.17 -7.84 -19.25
C GLN A 14 4.96 -6.52 -19.21
N GLY A 15 5.45 -6.12 -18.05
CA GLY A 15 6.11 -4.83 -17.87
C GLY A 15 5.17 -3.62 -18.04
N PRO A 16 5.73 -2.41 -18.17
CA PRO A 16 7.16 -2.08 -18.04
C PRO A 16 7.59 -1.95 -16.57
N GLU A 17 8.78 -2.46 -16.23
CA GLU A 17 9.35 -2.36 -14.87
C GLU A 17 9.72 -0.93 -14.49
N THR A 18 9.91 -0.04 -15.47
CA THR A 18 10.25 1.38 -15.27
C THR A 18 9.20 2.14 -14.45
N PHE A 19 7.95 1.64 -14.37
CA PHE A 19 6.90 2.26 -13.57
C PHE A 19 6.85 1.72 -12.12
N LEU A 20 7.58 0.66 -11.78
CA LEU A 20 7.56 0.07 -10.42
C LEU A 20 7.95 1.06 -9.31
N PRO A 21 8.98 1.90 -9.46
CA PRO A 21 9.36 2.85 -8.40
C PRO A 21 8.21 3.81 -8.09
N THR A 22 7.60 4.38 -9.13
CA THR A 22 6.44 5.27 -8.98
C THR A 22 5.24 4.56 -8.39
N LEU A 23 4.99 3.30 -8.80
CA LEU A 23 3.88 2.53 -8.25
C LEU A 23 4.08 2.20 -6.77
N ALA A 24 5.31 1.87 -6.34
CA ALA A 24 5.65 1.62 -4.94
C ALA A 24 5.40 2.87 -4.07
N ILE A 25 5.81 4.05 -4.54
CA ILE A 25 5.52 5.33 -3.87
C ILE A 25 4.00 5.51 -3.72
N LYS A 26 3.23 5.29 -4.79
CA LYS A 26 1.75 5.41 -4.76
C LYS A 26 1.11 4.43 -3.77
N ILE A 27 1.58 3.19 -3.71
CA ILE A 27 1.09 2.18 -2.77
C ILE A 27 1.41 2.61 -1.32
N ALA A 28 2.64 3.07 -1.06
CA ALA A 28 3.04 3.55 0.27
C ALA A 28 2.20 4.74 0.73
N THR A 29 2.04 5.76 -0.12
CA THR A 29 1.22 6.93 0.18
C THR A 29 -0.25 6.55 0.40
N ALA A 30 -0.81 5.68 -0.44
CA ALA A 30 -2.19 5.20 -0.24
C ALA A 30 -2.35 4.38 1.06
N GLY A 31 -1.35 3.58 1.44
CA GLY A 31 -1.29 2.90 2.73
C GLY A 31 -1.28 3.88 3.90
N ALA A 32 -0.47 4.94 3.81
CA ALA A 32 -0.46 6.01 4.80
C ALA A 32 -1.83 6.70 4.92
N MET A 33 -2.52 6.97 3.81
CA MET A 33 -3.86 7.55 3.85
C MET A 33 -4.87 6.64 4.57
N ILE A 34 -4.82 5.33 4.33
CA ILE A 34 -5.66 4.35 5.04
C ILE A 34 -5.40 4.43 6.55
N LEU A 35 -4.14 4.51 6.96
CA LEU A 35 -3.78 4.62 8.38
C LEU A 35 -4.19 5.95 9.00
N GLY A 36 -4.06 7.06 8.27
CA GLY A 36 -4.57 8.37 8.72
C GLY A 36 -6.07 8.34 8.96
N LEU A 37 -6.84 7.71 8.06
CA LEU A 37 -8.29 7.52 8.23
C LEU A 37 -8.62 6.65 9.45
N HIS A 38 -7.97 5.50 9.59
CA HIS A 38 -8.17 4.60 10.72
C HIS A 38 -7.87 5.28 12.07
N ASN A 39 -6.74 5.98 12.15
CA ASN A 39 -6.31 6.69 13.37
C ASN A 39 -6.99 8.06 13.55
N LYS A 40 -7.90 8.47 12.63
CA LYS A 40 -8.58 9.78 12.62
C LYS A 40 -7.59 10.95 12.74
N ARG A 41 -6.45 10.86 12.07
CA ARG A 41 -5.34 11.80 12.19
C ARG A 41 -4.97 12.39 10.83
N TYR A 42 -4.81 13.70 10.81
CA TYR A 42 -4.22 14.43 9.69
C TYR A 42 -2.70 14.42 9.81
N PHE A 43 -2.03 14.31 8.68
CA PHE A 43 -0.57 14.49 8.60
C PHE A 43 -0.22 15.97 8.59
N THR A 44 0.89 16.34 9.20
CA THR A 44 1.28 17.77 9.32
C THR A 44 1.58 18.40 7.97
N THR A 45 2.32 17.69 7.12
CA THR A 45 2.73 18.14 5.78
C THR A 45 2.89 16.95 4.85
N SER A 46 2.89 17.19 3.54
CA SER A 46 3.11 16.14 2.52
C SER A 46 4.44 15.39 2.71
N ALA A 47 5.50 16.08 3.15
CA ALA A 47 6.80 15.46 3.41
C ALA A 47 6.81 14.53 4.64
N GLN A 48 5.89 14.75 5.58
CA GLN A 48 5.80 13.99 6.82
C GLN A 48 4.80 12.84 6.79
N VAL A 49 4.10 12.63 5.67
CA VAL A 49 3.08 11.57 5.53
C VAL A 49 3.64 10.18 5.87
N LEU A 50 4.75 9.76 5.25
CA LEU A 50 5.32 8.43 5.51
C LEU A 50 5.99 8.33 6.89
N PRO A 51 6.82 9.30 7.33
CA PRO A 51 7.38 9.29 8.69
C PRO A 51 6.30 9.17 9.79
N GLU A 52 5.26 10.00 9.73
CA GLU A 52 4.19 9.99 10.72
C GLU A 52 3.35 8.71 10.65
N ALA A 53 3.03 8.22 9.44
CA ALA A 53 2.26 7.00 9.28
C ALA A 53 2.98 5.75 9.83
N ARG A 54 4.31 5.66 9.67
CA ARG A 54 5.12 4.56 10.23
C ARG A 54 5.08 4.54 11.76
N ALA A 55 4.90 5.69 12.41
CA ALA A 55 4.86 5.80 13.86
C ALA A 55 3.57 5.24 14.48
N PHE A 56 2.52 4.96 13.70
CA PHE A 56 1.32 4.30 14.21
C PHE A 56 1.64 2.89 14.72
N THR A 57 1.02 2.51 15.82
CA THR A 57 1.17 1.18 16.43
C THR A 57 0.24 0.16 15.77
N ASP A 58 -1.01 0.52 15.52
CA ASP A 58 -1.96 -0.32 14.78
C ASP A 58 -1.85 -0.08 13.28
N LYS A 59 -1.12 -0.97 12.60
CA LYS A 59 -0.87 -0.88 11.15
C LYS A 59 -0.67 -2.26 10.50
N PRO A 60 -0.92 -2.39 9.20
CA PRO A 60 -0.64 -3.60 8.43
C PRO A 60 0.82 -4.05 8.53
N GLU A 61 1.01 -5.36 8.65
CA GLU A 61 2.32 -5.98 8.45
C GLU A 61 2.87 -5.63 7.06
N GLY A 62 4.19 -5.43 6.97
CA GLY A 62 4.87 -5.06 5.73
C GLY A 62 4.81 -3.56 5.39
N PHE A 63 3.99 -2.76 6.06
CA PHE A 63 3.93 -1.31 5.81
C PHE A 63 5.25 -0.59 6.13
N ASP A 64 5.90 -0.94 7.24
CA ASP A 64 7.18 -0.31 7.62
C ASP A 64 8.29 -0.60 6.60
N ALA A 65 8.37 -1.82 6.10
CA ALA A 65 9.35 -2.21 5.09
C ALA A 65 9.10 -1.48 3.76
N LEU A 66 7.83 -1.30 3.37
CA LEU A 66 7.47 -0.53 2.19
C LEU A 66 7.85 0.94 2.33
N CYS A 67 7.54 1.55 3.48
CA CYS A 67 7.91 2.94 3.71
C CYS A 67 9.42 3.13 3.78
N GLU A 68 10.17 2.21 4.41
CA GLU A 68 11.63 2.25 4.42
C GLU A 68 12.22 2.23 3.00
N MET A 69 11.74 1.33 2.15
CA MET A 69 12.17 1.26 0.74
C MET A 69 11.89 2.57 -0.02
N VAL A 70 10.70 3.15 0.17
CA VAL A 70 10.33 4.41 -0.50
C VAL A 70 11.11 5.60 0.04
N MET A 71 11.28 5.70 1.36
CA MET A 71 11.94 6.83 2.02
C MET A 71 13.46 6.82 1.79
N SER A 72 14.08 5.64 1.72
CA SER A 72 15.51 5.51 1.41
C SER A 72 15.83 5.76 -0.07
N GLY A 73 14.83 5.67 -0.95
CA GLY A 73 15.01 5.83 -2.39
C GLY A 73 15.61 4.61 -3.09
N TYR A 74 15.86 3.51 -2.38
CA TYR A 74 16.35 2.25 -2.95
C TYR A 74 15.22 1.50 -3.70
N LEU A 75 14.87 2.05 -4.86
CA LEU A 75 13.82 1.57 -5.75
C LEU A 75 14.38 1.12 -7.11
N SER A 76 15.61 0.59 -7.14
CA SER A 76 16.22 0.12 -8.39
C SER A 76 15.92 -1.35 -8.70
N GLU A 77 15.62 -2.18 -7.69
CA GLU A 77 15.50 -3.64 -7.83
C GLU A 77 14.04 -4.10 -8.00
N PRO A 78 13.58 -4.42 -9.23
CA PRO A 78 12.17 -4.68 -9.54
C PRO A 78 11.56 -5.81 -8.69
N LYS A 79 12.29 -6.92 -8.54
CA LYS A 79 11.85 -8.09 -7.77
C LYS A 79 11.66 -7.75 -6.30
N GLN A 80 12.54 -6.92 -5.73
CA GLN A 80 12.45 -6.49 -4.34
C GLN A 80 11.24 -5.60 -4.14
N ILE A 81 11.01 -4.63 -5.04
CA ILE A 81 9.85 -3.74 -5.00
C ILE A 81 8.55 -4.56 -5.03
N MET A 82 8.44 -5.50 -5.98
CA MET A 82 7.26 -6.36 -6.10
C MET A 82 7.01 -7.17 -4.83
N ASN A 83 8.06 -7.78 -4.27
CA ASN A 83 7.95 -8.59 -3.06
C ASN A 83 7.46 -7.76 -1.86
N VAL A 84 8.04 -6.57 -1.66
CA VAL A 84 7.66 -5.68 -0.57
C VAL A 84 6.22 -5.17 -0.72
N CYS A 85 5.80 -4.82 -1.94
CA CYS A 85 4.42 -4.40 -2.21
C CYS A 85 3.41 -5.54 -1.99
N GLU A 86 3.70 -6.77 -2.42
CA GLU A 86 2.82 -7.94 -2.19
C GLU A 86 2.76 -8.35 -0.71
N ASN A 87 3.88 -8.21 0.03
CA ASN A 87 3.88 -8.47 1.47
C ASN A 87 3.01 -7.46 2.22
N PHE A 88 3.14 -6.17 1.90
CA PHE A 88 2.24 -5.14 2.43
C PHE A 88 0.78 -5.43 2.07
N TRP A 89 0.50 -5.88 0.83
CA TRP A 89 -0.86 -6.21 0.41
C TRP A 89 -1.49 -7.32 1.25
N LYS A 90 -0.75 -8.41 1.49
CA LYS A 90 -1.21 -9.49 2.38
C LYS A 90 -1.47 -8.99 3.79
N GLY A 91 -0.54 -8.21 4.35
CA GLY A 91 -0.70 -7.60 5.67
C GLY A 91 -1.92 -6.68 5.74
N LEU A 92 -2.18 -5.90 4.69
CA LEU A 92 -3.32 -5.00 4.62
C LEU A 92 -4.65 -5.75 4.58
N LEU A 93 -4.74 -6.85 3.84
CA LEU A 93 -5.95 -7.68 3.82
C LEU A 93 -6.26 -8.25 5.21
N SER A 94 -5.25 -8.86 5.86
CA SER A 94 -5.40 -9.41 7.21
C SER A 94 -5.75 -8.33 8.24
N TRP A 95 -5.07 -7.19 8.17
CA TRP A 95 -5.31 -6.05 9.06
C TRP A 95 -6.70 -5.43 8.85
N SER A 96 -7.16 -5.33 7.60
CA SER A 96 -8.49 -4.80 7.27
C SER A 96 -9.59 -5.72 7.79
N ALA A 97 -9.44 -7.03 7.61
CA ALA A 97 -10.37 -8.01 8.15
C ALA A 97 -10.44 -7.97 9.68
N LYS A 98 -9.28 -7.90 10.36
CA LYS A 98 -9.20 -7.76 11.82
C LYS A 98 -9.91 -6.51 12.34
N ASN A 99 -9.83 -5.41 11.60
CA ASN A 99 -10.43 -4.12 11.96
C ASN A 99 -11.86 -3.93 11.42
N GLY A 100 -12.48 -4.96 10.83
CA GLY A 100 -13.86 -4.90 10.34
C GLY A 100 -14.05 -4.13 9.03
N TYR A 101 -12.98 -3.78 8.32
CA TYR A 101 -13.04 -3.14 7.01
C TYR A 101 -13.23 -4.20 5.92
N VAL A 102 -14.48 -4.61 5.70
CA VAL A 102 -14.84 -5.64 4.71
C VAL A 102 -15.50 -4.99 3.50
N ILE A 103 -14.93 -5.22 2.32
CA ILE A 103 -15.57 -4.87 1.05
C ILE A 103 -16.49 -6.03 0.68
N LYS A 104 -17.76 -5.74 0.46
CA LYS A 104 -18.70 -6.73 -0.11
C LYS A 104 -18.33 -6.97 -1.57
N CYS A 105 -17.90 -8.19 -1.87
CA CYS A 105 -17.65 -8.65 -3.23
C CYS A 105 -18.80 -9.58 -3.64
N SER A 106 -19.59 -9.16 -4.61
CA SER A 106 -20.62 -9.97 -5.28
C SER A 106 -20.37 -9.97 -6.78
N ASN A 107 -20.90 -10.98 -7.47
CA ASN A 107 -20.95 -10.98 -8.94
C ASN A 107 -22.13 -10.17 -9.48
N ASP A 108 -22.99 -9.68 -8.59
CA ASP A 108 -24.17 -8.89 -8.92
C ASP A 108 -23.87 -7.39 -8.95
N ILE A 109 -24.65 -6.65 -9.76
CA ILE A 109 -24.63 -5.19 -9.76
C ILE A 109 -25.28 -4.69 -8.45
N PRO A 110 -24.58 -3.90 -7.61
CA PRO A 110 -25.01 -3.65 -6.23
C PRO A 110 -26.11 -2.58 -6.06
N PHE A 111 -26.86 -2.27 -7.13
CA PHE A 111 -27.86 -1.20 -7.13
C PHE A 111 -29.03 -1.45 -8.11
N ILE A 112 -29.32 -2.70 -8.47
CA ILE A 112 -30.50 -3.04 -9.27
C ILE A 112 -31.78 -2.72 -8.49
#